data_AF-A0A947Y5Q0-F1
#
_entry.id   AF-A0A947Y5Q0-F1
#
_cell.length_a   1.000
_cell.length_b   1.000
_cell.length_c   1.000
_cell.angle_alpha   90.00
_cell.angle_beta   90.00
_cell.angle_gamma   90.00
#
_symmetry.space_group_name_H-M   'P 1'
#
loop_
_entity.id
_entity.type
_entity.pdbx_description
1 polymer ?
#
loop_
_entity_poly.entity_id
_entity_poly.type
_entity_poly.pdbx_seq_one_letter_code
_entity_poly.pdbx_strand_id
1 'polypeptide(L)'
;MLEFRDKSTTQDLIKEIEKINSRENIRIMHVCGTHEMTIVRWGLRKLLPKNIKLICGPGCPVCVTSASEIDFAVKLVKEKEVILTTFGDMFRVPGTILSLSEVKSQGADVRIIYGIDEAIKIARKTDKEVIHFSIGFETTAPSIAAEILENQTLKNFSIICSHRIIPPAMKYILSCKDIEINGFICPGHVSTIIGCDPYKILAKKFVKPMVISGFEPNDVLLSVLIILRQIKNKESKAENEYNRVVKNKGNIIAQKIINNVFEICDKGWRGIGT
;
A
#
# COMPACT_ATOMS: atom_id res chain seq x y z
N MET A 1 10.34 5.91 21.33
CA MET A 1 9.69 6.70 20.25
C MET A 1 10.50 7.95 19.88
N LEU A 2 11.13 8.64 20.85
CA LEU A 2 12.02 9.79 20.58
C LEU A 2 13.29 9.43 19.78
N GLU A 3 13.91 8.27 20.02
CA GLU A 3 15.13 7.82 19.29
C GLU A 3 14.95 7.69 17.78
N PHE A 4 13.75 7.34 17.30
CA PHE A 4 13.49 7.16 15.87
C PHE A 4 13.32 8.48 15.10
N ARG A 5 13.28 9.61 15.81
CA ARG A 5 13.29 10.98 15.25
C ARG A 5 14.51 11.78 15.71
N ASP A 6 15.41 11.16 16.47
CA ASP A 6 16.53 11.85 17.06
C ASP A 6 17.58 12.23 16.00
N LYS A 7 18.08 13.46 16.12
CA LYS A 7 19.02 14.04 15.16
C LYS A 7 20.40 13.40 15.27
N SER A 8 20.85 13.04 16.47
CA SER A 8 22.15 12.39 16.66
C SER A 8 22.14 11.01 15.99
N THR A 9 21.08 10.24 16.19
CA THR A 9 20.87 8.96 15.51
C THR A 9 20.82 9.12 13.99
N THR A 10 20.13 10.16 13.49
CA THR A 10 20.11 10.47 12.04
C THR A 10 21.52 10.67 11.49
N GLN A 11 22.33 11.48 12.18
CA GLN A 11 23.71 11.79 11.76
C GLN A 11 24.60 10.55 11.77
N ASP A 12 24.47 9.70 12.77
CA ASP A 12 25.26 8.47 12.87
C ASP A 12 24.87 7.45 11.79
N LEU A 13 23.58 7.31 11.49
CA LEU A 13 23.11 6.48 10.38
C LEU A 13 23.66 6.97 9.03
N ILE A 14 23.68 8.28 8.79
CA ILE A 14 24.24 8.85 7.56
C ILE A 14 25.74 8.54 7.44
N LYS A 15 26.51 8.74 8.53
CA LYS A 15 27.95 8.41 8.54
C LYS A 15 28.19 6.92 8.24
N GLU A 16 27.38 6.03 8.80
CA GLU A 16 27.49 4.59 8.52
C GLU A 16 27.12 4.24 7.07
N ILE A 17 26.10 4.90 6.51
CA ILE A 17 25.73 4.77 5.10
C ILE A 17 26.88 5.24 4.19
N GLU A 18 27.54 6.35 4.52
CA GLU A 18 28.68 6.87 3.76
C GLU A 18 29.88 5.91 3.81
N LYS A 19 30.19 5.34 4.99
CA LYS A 19 31.29 4.38 5.15
C LYS A 19 31.09 3.10 4.34
N ILE A 20 29.85 2.63 4.22
CA ILE A 20 29.56 1.37 3.51
C ILE A 20 29.34 1.55 2.01
N ASN A 21 29.13 2.78 1.56
CA ASN A 21 28.81 3.10 0.18
C ASN A 21 29.86 2.58 -0.81
N SER A 22 29.47 1.67 -1.70
CA SER A 22 30.35 1.05 -2.71
C SER A 22 30.66 1.94 -3.92
N ARG A 23 30.14 3.18 -3.96
CA ARG A 23 30.16 4.12 -5.12
C ARG A 23 29.41 3.64 -6.36
N GLU A 24 28.88 2.43 -6.37
CA GLU A 24 28.00 1.91 -7.43
C GLU A 24 26.62 2.58 -7.36
N ASN A 25 25.92 2.68 -8.49
CA ASN A 25 24.56 3.19 -8.50
C ASN A 25 23.61 2.17 -7.86
N ILE A 26 23.02 2.55 -6.72
CA ILE A 26 22.14 1.69 -5.93
C ILE A 26 20.74 2.29 -5.95
N ARG A 27 19.78 1.49 -6.40
CA ARG A 27 18.37 1.83 -6.49
C ARG A 27 17.57 1.02 -5.48
N ILE A 28 17.00 1.71 -4.49
CA ILE A 28 16.17 1.11 -3.44
C ILE A 28 14.74 1.58 -3.67
N MET A 29 13.81 0.66 -3.85
CA MET A 29 12.39 0.99 -4.03
C MET A 29 11.65 0.85 -2.70
N HIS A 30 10.83 1.82 -2.34
CA HIS A 30 9.80 1.62 -1.34
C HIS A 30 8.44 1.44 -2.03
N VAL A 31 7.53 0.70 -1.43
CA VAL A 31 6.17 0.48 -1.97
C VAL A 31 5.10 0.93 -0.98
N CYS A 32 5.29 2.10 -0.38
CA CYS A 32 4.33 2.69 0.56
C CYS A 32 4.25 4.22 0.43
N GLY A 33 3.05 4.76 0.23
CA GLY A 33 2.84 6.21 0.21
C GLY A 33 3.31 6.91 1.50
N THR A 34 3.15 6.27 2.66
CA THR A 34 3.60 6.85 3.94
C THR A 34 5.14 6.92 4.03
N HIS A 35 5.86 5.95 3.45
CA HIS A 35 7.32 6.04 3.33
C HIS A 35 7.73 7.19 2.42
N GLU A 36 7.05 7.39 1.29
CA GLU A 36 7.30 8.56 0.42
C GLU A 36 7.10 9.87 1.19
N MET A 37 6.01 9.98 1.96
CA MET A 37 5.74 11.17 2.77
C MET A 37 6.88 11.42 3.76
N THR A 38 7.35 10.40 4.48
CA THR A 38 8.50 10.52 5.39
C THR A 38 9.77 10.95 4.63
N ILE A 39 10.07 10.32 3.50
CA ILE A 39 11.25 10.63 2.69
C ILE A 39 11.24 12.08 2.21
N VAL A 40 10.09 12.58 1.74
CA VAL A 40 9.93 13.96 1.25
C VAL A 40 9.95 14.95 2.40
N ARG A 41 9.14 14.72 3.44
CA ARG A 41 9.00 15.61 4.60
C ARG A 41 10.33 15.87 5.30
N TRP A 42 11.16 14.84 5.42
CA TRP A 42 12.46 14.92 6.08
C TRP A 42 13.63 15.11 5.10
N GLY A 43 13.36 15.23 3.81
CA GLY A 43 14.39 15.48 2.79
C GLY A 43 15.43 14.36 2.68
N LEU A 44 15.09 13.11 3.00
CA LEU A 44 16.06 12.01 3.12
C LEU A 44 16.86 11.76 1.83
N ARG A 45 16.25 11.99 0.65
CA ARG A 45 16.97 11.90 -0.64
C ARG A 45 18.16 12.84 -0.76
N LYS A 46 18.13 14.00 -0.09
CA LYS A 46 19.23 14.98 -0.09
C LYS A 46 20.32 14.61 0.91
N LEU A 47 19.98 13.82 1.93
CA LEU A 47 20.91 13.36 2.97
C LEU A 47 21.72 12.13 2.52
N LEU A 48 21.18 11.35 1.58
CA LEU A 48 21.86 10.17 1.07
C LEU A 48 22.93 10.54 0.01
N PRO A 49 24.01 9.73 -0.11
CA PRO A 49 24.95 9.84 -1.20
C PRO A 49 24.28 9.84 -2.58
N LYS A 50 24.82 10.63 -3.52
CA LYS A 50 24.19 10.86 -4.85
C LYS A 50 23.94 9.59 -5.65
N ASN A 51 24.74 8.55 -5.46
CA ASN A 51 24.63 7.25 -6.14
C ASN A 51 23.56 6.34 -5.54
N ILE A 52 23.01 6.66 -4.35
CA ILE A 52 21.91 5.92 -3.73
C ILE A 52 20.59 6.65 -4.05
N LYS A 53 19.67 5.95 -4.71
CA LYS A 53 18.37 6.47 -5.14
C LYS A 53 17.23 5.76 -4.44
N LEU A 54 16.39 6.54 -3.75
CA LEU A 54 15.10 6.06 -3.22
C LEU A 54 14.00 6.27 -4.26
N ILE A 55 13.51 5.18 -4.81
CA ILE A 55 12.49 5.13 -5.87
C ILE A 55 11.12 4.88 -5.23
N CYS A 56 10.12 5.67 -5.62
CA CYS A 56 8.73 5.43 -5.24
C CYS A 56 8.14 4.35 -6.16
N GLY A 57 7.78 3.21 -5.58
CA GLY A 57 7.02 2.16 -6.25
C GLY A 57 5.50 2.33 -6.09
N PRO A 58 4.70 1.32 -6.47
CA PRO A 58 3.24 1.39 -6.48
C PRO A 58 2.62 1.21 -5.09
N GLY A 59 2.91 2.15 -4.18
CA GLY A 59 2.49 2.13 -2.78
C GLY A 59 1.22 2.92 -2.46
N CYS A 60 0.43 3.28 -3.47
CA CYS A 60 -0.78 4.08 -3.33
C CYS A 60 -1.98 3.32 -3.94
N PRO A 61 -2.92 2.79 -3.13
CA PRO A 61 -4.01 1.94 -3.64
C PRO A 61 -4.96 2.72 -4.57
N VAL A 62 -5.17 3.99 -4.27
CA VAL A 62 -5.94 4.94 -5.10
C VAL A 62 -5.31 5.05 -6.48
N CYS A 63 -4.00 5.26 -6.54
CA CYS A 63 -3.25 5.54 -7.75
C CYS A 63 -3.19 4.33 -8.70
N VAL A 64 -3.27 3.12 -8.15
CA VAL A 64 -3.21 1.86 -8.92
C VAL A 64 -4.58 1.33 -9.31
N THR A 65 -5.66 1.94 -8.83
CA THR A 65 -7.04 1.60 -9.23
C THR A 65 -7.23 1.97 -10.70
N SER A 66 -7.75 1.03 -11.50
CA SER A 66 -7.90 1.21 -12.94
C SER A 66 -8.97 2.25 -13.28
N ALA A 67 -8.80 2.95 -14.40
CA ALA A 67 -9.82 3.87 -14.89
C ALA A 67 -11.15 3.13 -15.14
N SER A 68 -11.10 1.89 -15.62
CA SER A 68 -12.27 1.03 -15.82
C SER A 68 -13.06 0.74 -14.55
N GLU A 69 -12.41 0.60 -13.39
CA GLU A 69 -13.11 0.43 -12.11
C GLU A 69 -13.84 1.72 -11.69
N ILE A 70 -13.22 2.87 -11.94
CA ILE A 70 -13.85 4.18 -11.68
C ILE A 70 -15.03 4.38 -12.62
N ASP A 71 -14.86 4.08 -13.91
CA ASP A 71 -15.91 4.18 -14.93
C ASP A 71 -17.08 3.25 -14.58
N PHE A 72 -16.81 2.06 -14.04
CA PHE A 72 -17.85 1.15 -13.55
C PHE A 72 -18.65 1.76 -12.39
N ALA A 73 -17.97 2.34 -11.39
CA ALA A 73 -18.64 3.02 -10.28
C ALA A 73 -19.47 4.23 -10.75
N VAL A 74 -18.94 5.01 -11.70
CA VAL A 74 -19.63 6.12 -12.36
C VAL A 74 -20.89 5.64 -13.08
N LYS A 75 -20.79 4.54 -13.85
CA LYS A 75 -21.93 3.97 -14.58
C LYS A 75 -23.02 3.52 -13.62
N LEU A 76 -22.66 2.82 -12.55
CA LEU A 76 -23.62 2.34 -11.55
C LEU A 76 -24.43 3.47 -10.92
N VAL A 77 -23.77 4.54 -10.46
CA VAL A 77 -24.49 5.64 -9.79
C VAL A 77 -25.36 6.45 -10.75
N LYS A 78 -25.01 6.50 -12.05
CA LYS A 78 -25.82 7.19 -13.07
C LYS A 78 -27.03 6.38 -13.55
N GLU A 79 -26.91 5.06 -13.64
CA GLU A 79 -27.94 4.21 -14.26
C GLU A 79 -28.91 3.57 -13.26
N LYS A 80 -28.50 3.41 -11.99
CA LYS A 80 -29.23 2.57 -11.02
C LYS A 80 -29.76 3.34 -9.79
N GLU A 81 -29.63 4.66 -9.77
CA GLU A 81 -30.07 5.53 -8.65
C GLU A 81 -29.62 5.05 -7.24
N VAL A 82 -28.42 4.47 -7.18
CA VAL A 82 -27.82 3.93 -5.95
C VAL A 82 -27.13 5.01 -5.13
N ILE A 83 -26.89 4.74 -3.84
CA ILE A 83 -26.02 5.56 -3.00
C ILE A 83 -24.61 4.98 -3.10
N LEU A 84 -23.69 5.71 -3.75
CA LEU A 84 -22.30 5.30 -3.83
C LEU A 84 -21.49 5.93 -2.69
N THR A 85 -20.82 5.12 -1.89
CA THR A 85 -19.89 5.60 -0.86
C THR A 85 -18.43 5.36 -1.31
N THR A 86 -17.54 6.27 -0.96
CA THR A 86 -16.10 6.15 -1.30
C THR A 86 -15.23 6.88 -0.27
N PHE A 87 -13.95 6.53 -0.21
CA PHE A 87 -12.98 7.30 0.57
C PHE A 87 -12.67 8.64 -0.11
N GLY A 88 -12.30 9.65 0.69
CA GLY A 88 -12.13 11.02 0.19
C GLY A 88 -11.01 11.18 -0.85
N ASP A 89 -10.00 10.32 -0.80
CA ASP A 89 -8.87 10.29 -1.73
C ASP A 89 -9.26 9.79 -3.13
N MET A 90 -10.22 8.86 -3.23
CA MET A 90 -10.75 8.35 -4.49
C MET A 90 -11.75 9.30 -5.16
N PHE A 91 -12.39 10.19 -4.39
CA PHE A 91 -13.50 11.03 -4.87
C PHE A 91 -13.18 11.87 -6.11
N ARG A 92 -11.94 12.35 -6.24
CA ARG A 92 -11.48 13.21 -7.35
C ARG A 92 -10.61 12.50 -8.38
N VAL A 93 -10.42 11.19 -8.27
CA VAL A 93 -9.57 10.46 -9.21
C VAL A 93 -10.27 10.40 -10.57
N PRO A 94 -9.59 10.77 -11.67
CA PRO A 94 -10.19 10.73 -12.98
C PRO A 94 -10.33 9.27 -13.45
N GLY A 95 -11.55 8.91 -13.86
CA GLY A 95 -11.82 7.78 -14.75
C GLY A 95 -11.43 8.11 -16.19
N THR A 96 -12.01 7.39 -17.16
CA THR A 96 -11.81 7.69 -18.59
C THR A 96 -12.65 8.88 -19.03
N ILE A 97 -13.87 8.99 -18.49
CA ILE A 97 -14.83 10.03 -18.90
C ILE A 97 -15.10 11.02 -17.76
N LEU A 98 -15.41 10.53 -16.56
CA LEU A 98 -15.74 11.35 -15.40
C LEU A 98 -15.10 10.77 -14.13
N SER A 99 -14.91 11.63 -13.14
CA SER A 99 -14.64 11.29 -11.75
C SER A 99 -15.93 11.18 -10.95
N LEU A 100 -15.86 10.58 -9.75
CA LEU A 100 -16.99 10.53 -8.83
C LEU A 100 -17.44 11.94 -8.39
N SER A 101 -16.51 12.89 -8.32
CA SER A 101 -16.81 14.29 -7.99
C SER A 101 -17.64 14.99 -9.07
N GLU A 102 -17.34 14.75 -10.34
CA GLU A 102 -18.09 15.31 -11.47
C GLU A 102 -19.48 14.69 -11.54
N VAL A 103 -19.60 13.38 -11.32
CA VAL A 103 -20.91 12.70 -11.32
C VAL A 103 -21.78 13.15 -10.16
N LYS A 104 -21.20 13.41 -8.97
CA LYS A 104 -21.93 14.06 -7.87
C LYS A 104 -22.44 15.44 -8.25
N SER A 105 -21.64 16.24 -8.96
CA SER A 105 -22.06 17.56 -9.44
C SER A 105 -23.22 17.51 -10.45
N GLN A 106 -23.39 16.36 -11.12
CA GLN A 106 -24.51 16.09 -12.02
C GLN A 106 -25.77 15.57 -11.28
N GLY A 107 -25.77 15.55 -9.94
CA GLY A 107 -26.93 15.18 -9.12
C GLY A 107 -26.92 13.74 -8.58
N ALA A 108 -25.87 12.96 -8.83
CA ALA A 108 -25.76 11.61 -8.30
C ALA A 108 -25.48 11.58 -6.77
N ASP A 109 -26.01 10.59 -6.05
CA ASP A 109 -25.79 10.44 -4.61
C ASP A 109 -24.44 9.74 -4.33
N VAL A 110 -23.37 10.53 -4.31
CA VAL A 110 -22.02 10.10 -3.92
C VAL A 110 -21.64 10.67 -2.56
N ARG A 111 -21.30 9.80 -1.61
CA ARG A 111 -20.97 10.17 -0.22
C ARG A 111 -19.53 9.79 0.11
N ILE A 112 -18.82 10.74 0.72
CA ILE A 112 -17.46 10.50 1.21
C ILE A 112 -17.58 9.95 2.63
N ILE A 113 -16.88 8.85 2.91
CA ILE A 113 -16.83 8.22 4.22
C ILE A 113 -15.38 8.09 4.70
N TYR A 114 -15.19 7.99 6.02
CA TYR A 114 -13.86 7.72 6.63
C TYR A 114 -13.66 6.25 7.01
N GLY A 115 -14.76 5.53 7.20
CA GLY A 115 -14.78 4.13 7.59
C GLY A 115 -15.97 3.41 6.95
N ILE A 116 -15.83 2.10 6.79
CA ILE A 116 -16.86 1.26 6.19
C ILE A 116 -18.13 1.17 7.05
N ASP A 117 -18.00 1.34 8.36
CA ASP A 117 -19.11 1.41 9.31
C ASP A 117 -20.09 2.54 8.98
N GLU A 118 -19.61 3.64 8.40
CA GLU A 118 -20.48 4.73 7.94
C GLU A 118 -21.35 4.29 6.76
N ALA A 119 -20.81 3.50 5.81
CA ALA A 119 -21.59 2.95 4.70
C ALA A 119 -22.66 1.97 5.21
N ILE A 120 -22.32 1.13 6.20
CA ILE A 120 -23.28 0.24 6.86
C ILE A 120 -24.37 1.04 7.58
N LYS A 121 -24.02 2.09 8.32
CA LYS A 121 -24.99 2.99 8.96
C LYS A 121 -25.91 3.67 7.96
N ILE A 122 -25.43 4.01 6.78
CA ILE A 122 -26.25 4.57 5.69
C ILE A 122 -27.21 3.49 5.17
N ALA A 123 -26.70 2.30 4.86
CA ALA A 123 -27.50 1.18 4.34
C ALA A 123 -28.62 0.76 5.30
N ARG A 124 -28.40 0.79 6.61
CA ARG A 124 -29.45 0.49 7.62
C ARG A 124 -30.58 1.54 7.70
N LYS A 125 -30.38 2.74 7.15
CA LYS A 125 -31.32 3.87 7.24
C LYS A 125 -32.12 4.11 5.96
N THR A 126 -31.95 3.25 4.95
CA THR A 126 -32.55 3.44 3.64
C THR A 126 -32.86 2.11 2.98
N ASP A 127 -33.91 2.08 2.15
CA ASP A 127 -34.21 0.93 1.30
C ASP A 127 -33.44 0.97 -0.03
N LYS A 128 -32.74 2.08 -0.32
CA LYS A 128 -31.89 2.20 -1.51
C LYS A 128 -30.69 1.27 -1.42
N GLU A 129 -30.21 0.80 -2.56
CA GLU A 129 -28.95 0.07 -2.66
C GLU A 129 -27.79 1.02 -2.34
N VAL A 130 -26.94 0.60 -1.41
CA VAL A 130 -25.74 1.31 -0.97
C VAL A 130 -24.54 0.50 -1.41
N ILE A 131 -23.74 1.10 -2.29
CA ILE A 131 -22.56 0.47 -2.84
C ILE A 131 -21.33 1.19 -2.32
N HIS A 132 -20.39 0.47 -1.70
CA HIS A 132 -19.11 1.03 -1.32
C HIS A 132 -18.04 0.74 -2.38
N PHE A 133 -17.44 1.78 -2.94
CA PHE A 133 -16.27 1.64 -3.79
C PHE A 133 -15.03 1.37 -2.94
N SER A 134 -14.78 0.08 -2.73
CA SER A 134 -13.81 -0.37 -1.74
C SER A 134 -12.43 -0.51 -2.37
N ILE A 135 -11.54 0.40 -2.01
CA ILE A 135 -10.15 0.43 -2.47
C ILE A 135 -9.22 0.15 -1.30
N GLY A 136 -8.01 -0.32 -1.60
CA GLY A 136 -6.95 -0.42 -0.60
C GLY A 136 -6.10 -1.67 -0.74
N PHE A 137 -5.10 -1.76 0.14
CA PHE A 137 -4.21 -2.91 0.21
C PHE A 137 -4.61 -3.83 1.36
N GLU A 138 -3.69 -4.70 1.78
CA GLU A 138 -3.91 -5.65 2.87
C GLU A 138 -4.28 -4.97 4.20
N THR A 139 -3.95 -3.68 4.37
CA THR A 139 -4.26 -2.90 5.59
C THR A 139 -5.74 -2.54 5.72
N THR A 140 -6.47 -2.39 4.62
CA THR A 140 -7.88 -1.97 4.62
C THR A 140 -8.82 -3.16 4.50
N ALA A 141 -8.39 -4.24 3.85
CA ALA A 141 -9.20 -5.42 3.63
C ALA A 141 -9.81 -6.05 4.91
N PRO A 142 -9.12 -6.11 6.08
CA PRO A 142 -9.67 -6.73 7.28
C PRO A 142 -10.93 -6.05 7.81
N SER A 143 -10.96 -4.72 7.86
CA SER A 143 -12.13 -3.99 8.37
C SER A 143 -13.32 -4.12 7.42
N ILE A 144 -13.06 -4.12 6.11
CA ILE A 144 -14.12 -4.35 5.10
C ILE A 144 -14.69 -5.75 5.25
N ALA A 145 -13.83 -6.77 5.35
CA ALA A 145 -14.26 -8.16 5.49
C ALA A 145 -15.04 -8.39 6.80
N ALA A 146 -14.63 -7.77 7.89
CA ALA A 146 -15.34 -7.85 9.17
C ALA A 146 -16.77 -7.29 9.06
N GLU A 147 -16.94 -6.09 8.50
CA GLU A 147 -18.28 -5.51 8.32
C GLU A 147 -19.15 -6.36 7.38
N ILE A 148 -18.59 -6.96 6.33
CA ILE A 148 -19.35 -7.85 5.44
C ILE A 148 -19.83 -9.10 6.20
N LEU A 149 -18.99 -9.71 7.03
CA LEU A 149 -19.35 -10.89 7.81
C LEU A 149 -20.38 -10.57 8.90
N GLU A 150 -20.29 -9.42 9.55
CA GLU A 150 -21.22 -9.00 10.60
C GLU A 150 -22.58 -8.55 10.05
N ASN A 151 -22.64 -8.10 8.79
CA ASN A 151 -23.85 -7.53 8.18
C ASN A 151 -24.39 -8.37 7.00
N GLN A 152 -24.20 -9.70 7.01
CA GLN A 152 -24.68 -10.59 5.93
C GLN A 152 -26.20 -10.53 5.68
N THR A 153 -26.98 -10.10 6.67
CA THR A 153 -28.43 -9.94 6.55
C THR A 153 -28.84 -8.63 5.87
N LEU A 154 -27.91 -7.69 5.68
CA LEU A 154 -28.15 -6.38 5.08
C LEU A 154 -28.13 -6.46 3.54
N LYS A 155 -29.28 -6.78 2.97
CA LYS A 155 -29.42 -7.10 1.53
C LYS A 155 -29.21 -5.93 0.58
N ASN A 156 -29.32 -4.69 1.06
CA ASN A 156 -29.14 -3.48 0.26
C ASN A 156 -27.71 -2.93 0.31
N PHE A 157 -26.74 -3.70 0.81
CA PHE A 157 -25.35 -3.30 0.86
C PHE A 157 -24.50 -4.16 -0.07
N SER A 158 -23.63 -3.53 -0.85
CA SER A 158 -22.69 -4.19 -1.75
C SER A 158 -21.37 -3.43 -1.84
N ILE A 159 -20.32 -4.09 -2.35
CA ILE A 159 -19.02 -3.44 -2.57
C ILE A 159 -18.55 -3.62 -4.01
N ILE A 160 -17.90 -2.58 -4.55
CA ILE A 160 -17.05 -2.70 -5.72
C ILE A 160 -15.65 -3.03 -5.19
N CYS A 161 -15.33 -4.32 -5.11
CA CYS A 161 -14.05 -4.77 -4.57
C CYS A 161 -12.91 -4.37 -5.51
N SER A 162 -12.12 -3.36 -5.12
CA SER A 162 -10.95 -2.84 -5.84
C SER A 162 -9.70 -2.90 -4.97
N HIS A 163 -9.66 -3.89 -4.07
CA HIS A 163 -8.47 -4.19 -3.29
C HIS A 163 -7.34 -4.72 -4.19
N ARG A 164 -6.13 -4.57 -3.69
CA ARG A 164 -4.89 -5.03 -4.33
C ARG A 164 -3.96 -5.62 -3.27
N ILE A 165 -2.98 -6.41 -3.72
CA ILE A 165 -2.00 -7.08 -2.86
C ILE A 165 -0.58 -6.71 -3.29
N ILE A 166 0.26 -6.30 -2.33
CA ILE A 166 1.58 -5.74 -2.59
C ILE A 166 2.60 -6.79 -3.08
N PRO A 167 2.73 -7.98 -2.47
CA PRO A 167 3.78 -8.92 -2.88
C PRO A 167 3.72 -9.34 -4.36
N PRO A 168 2.53 -9.55 -4.97
CA PRO A 168 2.44 -9.79 -6.41
C PRO A 168 2.89 -8.60 -7.28
N ALA A 169 2.57 -7.36 -6.90
CA ALA A 169 3.08 -6.19 -7.62
C ALA A 169 4.60 -6.08 -7.53
N MET A 170 5.19 -6.35 -6.36
CA MET A 170 6.64 -6.43 -6.21
C MET A 170 7.25 -7.53 -7.09
N LYS A 171 6.62 -8.72 -7.14
CA LYS A 171 7.03 -9.84 -7.99
C LYS A 171 7.00 -9.45 -9.48
N TYR A 172 5.97 -8.74 -9.92
CA TYR A 172 5.87 -8.24 -11.29
C TYR A 172 7.03 -7.29 -11.62
N ILE A 173 7.26 -6.27 -10.79
CA ILE A 173 8.36 -5.30 -10.96
C ILE A 173 9.71 -6.01 -11.02
N LEU A 174 9.95 -6.97 -10.12
CA LEU A 174 11.18 -7.76 -10.07
C LEU A 174 11.38 -8.67 -11.29
N SER A 175 10.31 -8.96 -12.03
CA SER A 175 10.37 -9.77 -13.25
C SER A 175 10.61 -8.93 -14.51
N CYS A 176 10.43 -7.61 -14.43
CA CYS A 176 10.69 -6.70 -15.54
C CYS A 176 12.20 -6.46 -15.72
N LYS A 177 12.76 -6.83 -16.88
CA LYS A 177 14.20 -6.72 -17.15
C LYS A 177 14.71 -5.28 -17.18
N ASP A 178 13.87 -4.33 -17.59
CA ASP A 178 14.26 -2.92 -17.75
C ASP A 178 14.23 -2.13 -16.44
N ILE A 179 13.81 -2.76 -15.33
CA ILE A 179 13.69 -2.11 -14.02
C ILE A 179 14.82 -2.58 -13.11
N GLU A 180 15.90 -1.79 -13.06
CA GLU A 180 17.02 -2.05 -12.15
C GLU A 180 16.67 -1.66 -10.71
N ILE A 181 16.46 -2.64 -9.83
CA ILE A 181 16.30 -2.45 -8.38
C ILE A 181 17.32 -3.31 -7.63
N ASN A 182 17.97 -2.73 -6.63
CA ASN A 182 18.96 -3.39 -5.78
C ASN A 182 18.39 -3.84 -4.43
N GLY A 183 17.27 -3.27 -3.97
CA GLY A 183 16.62 -3.68 -2.73
C GLY A 183 15.28 -2.97 -2.51
N PHE A 184 14.54 -3.44 -1.50
CA PHE A 184 13.22 -2.90 -1.17
C PHE A 184 13.09 -2.47 0.29
N ILE A 185 12.44 -1.32 0.50
CA ILE A 185 11.83 -0.96 1.78
C ILE A 185 10.37 -1.40 1.72
N CYS A 186 10.05 -2.44 2.47
CA CYS A 186 8.74 -3.06 2.51
C CYS A 186 7.77 -2.29 3.44
N PRO A 187 6.48 -2.21 3.09
CA PRO A 187 5.48 -1.40 3.77
C PRO A 187 5.19 -1.94 5.17
N GLY A 188 5.47 -1.15 6.20
CA GLY A 188 5.29 -1.54 7.60
C GLY A 188 3.87 -2.00 7.92
N HIS A 189 2.86 -1.18 7.61
CA HIS A 189 1.45 -1.48 7.91
C HIS A 189 0.91 -2.69 7.13
N VAL A 190 1.24 -2.86 5.85
CA VAL A 190 0.85 -4.08 5.11
C VAL A 190 1.48 -5.31 5.77
N SER A 191 2.73 -5.18 6.21
CA SER A 191 3.45 -6.26 6.90
C SER A 191 2.88 -6.59 8.28
N THR A 192 2.15 -5.69 8.95
CA THR A 192 1.43 -6.06 10.19
C THR A 192 0.32 -7.07 9.91
N ILE A 193 -0.25 -7.03 8.71
CA ILE A 193 -1.28 -7.97 8.27
C ILE A 193 -0.66 -9.26 7.75
N ILE A 194 0.21 -9.19 6.74
CA ILE A 194 0.72 -10.38 6.04
C ILE A 194 1.99 -10.99 6.65
N GLY A 195 2.65 -10.27 7.56
CA GLY A 195 3.90 -10.69 8.17
C GLY A 195 5.11 -10.50 7.26
N CYS A 196 6.19 -11.21 7.60
CA CYS A 196 7.48 -11.12 6.91
C CYS A 196 7.64 -12.21 5.83
N ASP A 197 6.91 -13.31 5.95
CA ASP A 197 7.11 -14.51 5.15
C ASP A 197 6.95 -14.31 3.63
N PRO A 198 5.96 -13.52 3.14
CA PRO A 198 5.87 -13.22 1.71
C PRO A 198 7.13 -12.54 1.15
N TYR A 199 7.74 -11.63 1.91
CA TYR A 199 8.97 -10.95 1.49
C TYR A 199 10.18 -11.87 1.53
N LYS A 200 10.25 -12.83 2.47
CA LYS A 200 11.34 -13.83 2.51
C LYS A 200 11.38 -14.66 1.23
N ILE A 201 10.21 -15.05 0.72
CA ILE A 201 10.09 -15.80 -0.53
C ILE A 201 10.62 -14.96 -1.70
N LEU A 202 10.22 -13.68 -1.79
CA LEU A 202 10.66 -12.80 -2.87
C LEU A 202 12.16 -12.47 -2.78
N ALA A 203 12.67 -12.16 -1.59
CA ALA A 203 14.09 -11.85 -1.37
C ALA A 203 14.99 -13.01 -1.79
N LYS A 204 14.62 -14.24 -1.43
CA LYS A 204 15.34 -15.46 -1.84
C LYS A 204 15.23 -15.72 -3.34
N LYS A 205 14.04 -15.57 -3.92
CA LYS A 205 13.80 -15.87 -5.34
C LYS A 205 14.52 -14.91 -6.29
N PHE A 206 14.49 -13.61 -5.98
CA PHE A 206 15.04 -12.57 -6.86
C PHE A 206 16.44 -12.09 -6.44
N VAL A 207 16.98 -12.61 -5.34
CA VAL A 207 18.28 -12.24 -4.79
C VAL A 207 18.37 -10.72 -4.61
N LYS A 208 17.38 -10.19 -3.88
CA LYS A 208 17.31 -8.77 -3.52
C LYS A 208 17.02 -8.63 -2.02
N PRO A 209 17.82 -7.86 -1.27
CA PRO A 209 17.51 -7.54 0.11
C PRO A 209 16.17 -6.80 0.22
N MET A 210 15.41 -7.15 1.25
CA MET A 210 14.11 -6.55 1.55
C MET A 210 14.05 -6.23 3.04
N VAL A 211 13.65 -5.02 3.41
CA VAL A 211 13.57 -4.61 4.81
C VAL A 211 12.19 -4.08 5.12
N ILE A 212 11.48 -4.75 6.03
CA ILE A 212 10.21 -4.26 6.56
C ILE A 212 10.52 -3.12 7.52
N SER A 213 10.05 -1.91 7.17
CA SER A 213 10.42 -0.68 7.87
C SER A 213 9.23 0.01 8.53
N GLY A 214 9.50 0.66 9.65
CA GLY A 214 8.59 1.65 10.23
C GLY A 214 8.48 2.93 9.38
N PHE A 215 7.87 3.98 9.92
CA PHE A 215 7.55 5.21 9.17
C PHE A 215 8.31 6.44 9.63
N GLU A 216 9.18 6.29 10.62
CA GLU A 216 10.01 7.37 11.10
C GLU A 216 11.26 7.56 10.22
N PRO A 217 11.85 8.76 10.16
CA PRO A 217 13.00 9.00 9.30
C PRO A 217 14.18 8.05 9.61
N ASN A 218 14.41 7.73 10.88
CA ASN A 218 15.48 6.79 11.26
C ASN A 218 15.13 5.33 10.92
N ASP A 219 13.84 4.95 10.90
CA ASP A 219 13.44 3.61 10.42
C ASP A 219 13.83 3.44 8.94
N VAL A 220 13.56 4.47 8.13
CA VAL A 220 13.88 4.48 6.70
C VAL A 220 15.38 4.46 6.47
N LEU A 221 16.14 5.31 7.17
CA LEU A 221 17.60 5.36 7.04
C LEU A 221 18.28 4.06 7.52
N LEU A 222 17.80 3.49 8.62
CA LEU A 222 18.27 2.19 9.10
C LEU A 222 17.99 1.08 8.08
N SER A 223 16.82 1.11 7.44
CA SER A 223 16.47 0.16 6.39
C SER A 223 17.38 0.29 5.17
N VAL A 224 17.73 1.51 4.78
CA VAL A 224 18.74 1.75 3.74
C VAL A 224 20.09 1.16 4.16
N LEU A 225 20.55 1.41 5.39
CA LEU A 225 21.81 0.89 5.89
C LEU A 225 21.84 -0.65 5.89
N ILE A 226 20.77 -1.31 6.33
CA ILE A 226 20.64 -2.78 6.32
C ILE A 226 20.72 -3.32 4.88
N ILE A 227 20.01 -2.69 3.93
CA ILE A 227 20.05 -3.06 2.52
C ILE A 227 21.48 -2.95 1.98
N LEU A 228 22.18 -1.85 2.25
CA LEU A 228 23.56 -1.65 1.79
C LEU A 228 24.52 -2.68 2.39
N ARG A 229 24.34 -3.05 3.67
CA ARG A 229 25.11 -4.12 4.33
C ARG A 229 24.92 -5.46 3.62
N GLN A 230 23.68 -5.81 3.33
CA GLN A 230 23.39 -7.05 2.59
C GLN A 230 23.98 -7.03 1.18
N ILE A 231 23.86 -5.92 0.44
CA ILE A 231 24.46 -5.78 -0.90
C ILE A 231 25.99 -5.99 -0.83
N LYS A 232 26.66 -5.29 0.10
CA LYS A 232 28.12 -5.40 0.28
C LYS A 232 28.54 -6.83 0.63
N ASN A 233 27.75 -7.53 1.45
CA ASN A 233 28.02 -8.90 1.88
C ASN A 233 27.50 -9.97 0.91
N LYS A 234 26.94 -9.57 -0.24
CA LYS A 234 26.30 -10.47 -1.22
C LYS A 234 25.20 -11.34 -0.61
N GLU A 235 24.47 -10.78 0.35
CA GLU A 235 23.32 -11.42 0.98
C GLU A 235 21.99 -10.89 0.39
N SER A 236 20.93 -11.67 0.53
CA SER A 236 19.58 -11.28 0.12
C SER A 236 18.54 -11.95 1.01
N LYS A 237 18.22 -11.27 2.11
CA LYS A 237 17.28 -11.69 3.14
C LYS A 237 16.18 -10.66 3.28
N ALA A 238 15.01 -11.11 3.70
CA ALA A 238 13.98 -10.22 4.22
C ALA A 238 14.19 -10.04 5.73
N GLU A 239 14.46 -8.81 6.15
CA GLU A 239 14.69 -8.45 7.56
C GLU A 239 13.55 -7.59 8.10
N ASN A 240 13.21 -7.81 9.37
CA ASN A 240 12.15 -7.06 10.05
C ASN A 240 12.78 -6.00 10.97
N GLU A 241 12.96 -4.80 10.44
CA GLU A 241 13.37 -3.64 11.24
C GLU A 241 12.19 -3.17 12.12
N TYR A 242 10.96 -3.26 11.61
CA TYR A 242 9.76 -2.85 12.33
C TYR A 242 9.23 -3.89 13.36
N ASN A 243 10.13 -4.56 14.07
CA ASN A 243 9.85 -5.67 14.99
C ASN A 243 8.91 -5.30 16.16
N ARG A 244 8.84 -4.01 16.49
CA ARG A 244 7.94 -3.45 17.51
C ARG A 244 6.45 -3.53 17.16
N VAL A 245 6.12 -3.71 15.88
CA VAL A 245 4.72 -3.84 15.41
C VAL A 245 4.53 -5.12 14.58
N VAL A 246 5.49 -5.46 13.73
CA VAL A 246 5.34 -6.55 12.77
C VAL A 246 5.80 -7.88 13.36
N LYS A 247 4.90 -8.87 13.35
CA LYS A 247 5.21 -10.27 13.68
C LYS A 247 5.60 -11.05 12.42
N ASN A 248 6.39 -12.11 12.58
CA ASN A 248 6.81 -12.97 11.46
C ASN A 248 5.63 -13.47 10.61
N LYS A 249 4.58 -13.96 11.26
CA LYS A 249 3.36 -14.46 10.60
C LYS A 249 2.28 -13.39 10.37
N GLY A 250 2.54 -12.14 10.74
CA GLY A 250 1.54 -11.06 10.68
C GLY A 250 0.36 -11.28 11.62
N ASN A 251 -0.81 -10.77 11.23
CA ASN A 251 -2.06 -10.90 11.96
C ASN A 251 -2.89 -12.06 11.38
N ILE A 252 -2.77 -13.23 12.01
CA ILE A 252 -3.49 -14.45 11.59
C ILE A 252 -5.02 -14.28 11.64
N ILE A 253 -5.54 -13.49 12.58
CA ILE A 253 -6.98 -13.26 12.69
C ILE A 253 -7.46 -12.45 11.49
N ALA A 254 -6.77 -11.35 11.17
CA ALA A 254 -7.07 -10.53 10.00
C ALA A 254 -6.99 -11.32 8.69
N GLN A 255 -5.96 -12.16 8.51
CA GLN A 255 -5.81 -13.02 7.34
C GLN A 255 -6.98 -14.00 7.18
N LYS A 256 -7.45 -14.61 8.28
CA LYS A 256 -8.62 -15.50 8.25
C LYS A 256 -9.89 -14.77 7.83
N ILE A 257 -10.12 -13.58 8.39
CA ILE A 257 -11.30 -12.75 8.06
C ILE A 257 -11.27 -12.37 6.58
N ILE A 258 -10.12 -11.94 6.05
CA ILE A 258 -9.95 -11.64 4.62
C ILE A 258 -10.30 -12.86 3.77
N ASN A 259 -9.74 -14.03 4.08
CA ASN A 259 -9.93 -15.26 3.29
C ASN A 259 -11.36 -15.80 3.33
N ASN A 260 -12.16 -15.43 4.32
CA ASN A 260 -13.57 -15.81 4.40
C ASN A 260 -14.48 -14.98 3.46
N VAL A 261 -14.00 -13.83 2.98
CA VAL A 261 -14.80 -12.87 2.20
C VAL A 261 -14.23 -12.65 0.80
N PHE A 262 -12.92 -12.69 0.64
CA PHE A 262 -12.23 -12.35 -0.59
C PHE A 262 -11.49 -13.53 -1.20
N GLU A 263 -11.44 -13.56 -2.53
CA GLU A 263 -10.63 -14.47 -3.32
C GLU A 263 -9.56 -13.71 -4.12
N ILE A 264 -8.39 -14.31 -4.27
CA ILE A 264 -7.31 -13.75 -5.10
C ILE A 264 -7.67 -13.95 -6.57
N CYS A 265 -7.63 -12.87 -7.34
CA CYS A 265 -7.83 -12.90 -8.80
C CYS A 265 -6.84 -11.97 -9.50
N ASP A 266 -6.67 -12.19 -10.81
CA ASP A 266 -5.91 -11.28 -11.66
C ASP A 266 -6.66 -9.97 -11.83
N LYS A 267 -5.94 -8.86 -11.70
CA LYS A 267 -6.58 -7.54 -11.74
C LYS A 267 -5.62 -6.46 -12.19
N GLY A 268 -6.08 -5.58 -13.08
CA GLY A 268 -5.27 -4.51 -13.64
C GLY A 268 -4.77 -3.52 -12.58
N TRP A 269 -3.52 -3.08 -12.71
CA TRP A 269 -2.91 -1.99 -11.96
C TRP A 269 -2.66 -0.82 -12.89
N ARG A 270 -3.30 0.32 -12.61
CA ARG A 270 -3.15 1.54 -13.42
C ARG A 270 -1.67 1.92 -13.50
N GLY A 271 -1.17 2.07 -14.73
CA GLY A 271 0.22 2.45 -15.00
C GLY A 271 1.25 1.31 -14.84
N ILE A 272 0.82 0.06 -14.64
CA ILE A 272 1.73 -1.09 -14.47
C ILE A 272 1.41 -2.22 -15.46
N GLY A 273 0.19 -2.74 -15.45
CA GLY A 273 -0.18 -3.94 -16.21
C GLY A 273 -1.27 -4.76 -15.51
N THR A 274 -1.54 -5.97 -16.01
CA THR A 274 -2.44 -6.96 -15.40
C THR A 274 -1.64 -8.19 -15.03
#